data_AF-A0A6M1LUQ3-F1
#
_entry.id   AF-A0A6M1LUQ3-F1
#
_cell.length_a   1.000
_cell.length_b   1.000
_cell.length_c   1.000
_cell.angle_alpha   90.00
_cell.angle_beta   90.00
_cell.angle_gamma   90.00
#
_symmetry.space_group_name_H-M   'P 1'
#
loop_
_entity.id
_entity.type
_entity.pdbx_description
1 polymer ?
#
loop_
_entity_poly.entity_id
_entity_poly.type
_entity_poly.pdbx_seq_one_letter_code
_entity_poly.pdbx_strand_id
1 'polypeptide(L)'
;MIVAADESLQLGIDAVIPLSPRHHLVLGWAMTPRGEGTELSIAAGRAGDCPIEHSSFHARPSIHPTDPRQAAVNGFALAFATPVEAPSELVFTLQAGDRTVRADLRDGRIPRDLPAVLAATDWQAAFGLLRDAAATPLLAPLAARADRAYGAFGEWLGRLALVRGRQERLAPFAEVEALSTPSGEVVVMLRATHPVPPDATLEAALIGYYAAADGGLPALVPVPLAEWKAAPLPTAMAAYGRIEAGWLDRLQGLEVVLHARLRAEEETCLRIQPRPGAVPPMLDALARGNRLAALPLDAGSGPALALLRDVIARREAAFLPVLEDLAAQAASAPPADAPRSLLLIGADDPTAARLFYGLAPEIERHCDRLLVMGDAAEAVAQVFARRGRLPVATGAEAVQALRDAAGQDGILAVDVARFATALAAGATVAQALVPALRQADLARLLALHGVAGCGAGLPDSLARLLRLMRATPGELPFPPVPYAMASPAVTDLVNDHLAKLWTAGDAAARARMEGASHA
;
A
#
# COMPACT_ATOMS: atom_id res chain seq x y z
N MET A 1 16.88 4.53 34.13
CA MET A 1 16.82 4.40 35.60
C MET A 1 16.22 3.05 35.96
N ILE A 2 16.72 2.35 36.98
CA ILE A 2 16.15 1.06 37.44
C ILE A 2 15.79 1.19 38.92
N VAL A 3 14.60 0.74 39.28
CA VAL A 3 14.14 0.61 40.67
C VAL A 3 13.69 -0.83 40.87
N ALA A 4 14.12 -1.47 41.95
CA ALA A 4 13.82 -2.87 42.25
C ALA A 4 13.29 -3.02 43.67
N ALA A 5 12.26 -3.84 43.84
CA ALA A 5 11.86 -4.33 45.16
C ALA A 5 12.67 -5.58 45.51
N ASP A 6 12.82 -6.50 44.55
CA ASP A 6 13.58 -7.74 44.63
C ASP A 6 13.99 -8.22 43.22
N GLU A 7 14.52 -9.44 43.11
CA GLU A 7 14.95 -10.02 41.82
C GLU A 7 13.79 -10.33 40.86
N SER A 8 12.55 -10.42 41.35
CA SER A 8 11.35 -10.76 40.58
C SER A 8 10.45 -9.57 40.25
N LEU A 9 10.61 -8.43 40.95
CA LEU A 9 9.86 -7.20 40.73
C LEU A 9 10.80 -5.99 40.53
N GLN A 10 10.94 -5.57 39.27
CA GLN A 10 11.80 -4.45 38.88
C GLN A 10 11.10 -3.57 37.83
N LEU A 11 11.45 -2.28 37.85
CA LEU A 11 10.98 -1.27 36.91
C LEU A 11 12.18 -0.52 36.33
N GLY A 12 12.31 -0.55 35.00
CA GLY A 12 13.25 0.26 34.24
C GLY A 12 12.53 1.37 33.49
N ILE A 13 12.96 2.62 33.69
CA ILE A 13 12.52 3.78 32.89
C ILE A 13 13.66 4.17 31.94
N ASP A 14 13.43 3.99 30.65
CA ASP A 14 14.38 4.30 29.58
C ASP A 14 14.29 5.77 29.19
N ALA A 15 13.08 6.32 29.08
CA ALA A 15 12.85 7.72 28.73
C ALA A 15 11.47 8.23 29.13
N VAL A 16 11.35 9.56 29.26
CA VAL A 16 10.06 10.25 29.39
C VAL A 16 10.02 11.45 28.45
N ILE A 17 9.13 11.44 27.48
CA ILE A 17 9.11 12.37 26.36
C ILE A 17 7.86 13.24 26.41
N PRO A 18 7.97 14.57 26.35
CA PRO A 18 6.80 15.42 26.18
C PRO A 18 6.25 15.29 24.75
N LEU A 19 4.98 14.91 24.63
CA LEU A 19 4.26 14.87 23.35
C LEU A 19 3.52 16.20 23.09
N SER A 20 3.01 16.80 24.17
CA SER A 20 2.34 18.10 24.19
C SER A 20 2.43 18.67 25.62
N PRO A 21 1.98 19.92 25.88
CA PRO A 21 2.02 20.47 27.24
C PRO A 21 1.31 19.62 28.30
N ARG A 22 0.35 18.78 27.89
CA ARG A 22 -0.45 17.92 28.78
C ARG A 22 -0.24 16.43 28.59
N HIS A 23 0.60 15.99 27.65
CA HIS A 23 0.77 14.57 27.37
C HIS A 23 2.24 14.21 27.32
N HIS A 24 2.55 13.07 27.95
CA HIS A 24 3.89 12.54 28.02
C HIS A 24 3.88 11.07 27.63
N LEU A 25 4.99 10.59 27.08
CA LEU A 25 5.25 9.20 26.76
C LEU A 25 6.33 8.68 27.70
N VAL A 26 6.06 7.62 28.45
CA VAL A 26 7.10 6.85 29.16
C VAL A 26 7.47 5.64 28.32
N LEU A 27 8.77 5.44 28.13
CA LEU A 27 9.33 4.21 27.58
C LEU A 27 10.10 3.48 28.68
N GLY A 28 9.95 2.17 28.77
CA GLY A 28 10.62 1.40 29.79
C GLY A 28 10.37 -0.10 29.69
N TRP A 29 10.64 -0.79 30.78
CA TRP A 29 10.36 -2.21 30.93
C TRP A 29 10.02 -2.54 32.38
N ALA A 30 9.21 -3.57 32.57
CA ALA A 30 8.83 -4.10 33.87
C ALA A 30 9.20 -5.59 33.92
N MET A 31 9.85 -5.99 35.01
CA MET A 31 10.00 -7.39 35.39
C MET A 31 9.01 -7.67 36.51
N THR A 32 8.14 -8.65 36.31
CA THR A 32 7.06 -8.97 37.23
C THR A 32 7.03 -10.46 37.56
N PRO A 33 6.64 -10.84 38.78
CA PRO A 33 6.45 -12.24 39.18
C PRO A 33 5.37 -12.93 38.32
N ARG A 34 5.59 -14.19 37.97
CA ARG A 34 4.58 -15.01 37.26
C ARG A 34 3.49 -15.48 38.22
N GLY A 35 2.23 -15.38 37.78
CA GLY A 35 1.08 -15.86 38.54
C GLY A 35 0.47 -14.85 39.52
N GLU A 36 1.06 -13.66 39.64
CA GLU A 36 0.50 -12.54 40.41
C GLU A 36 -0.14 -11.49 39.49
N GLY A 37 -1.22 -10.87 39.94
CA GLY A 37 -1.81 -9.72 39.25
C GLY A 37 -0.87 -8.52 39.30
N THR A 38 -0.76 -7.80 38.19
CA THR A 38 0.12 -6.63 38.06
C THR A 38 -0.69 -5.40 37.66
N GLU A 39 -0.36 -4.26 38.27
CA GLU A 39 -1.01 -2.98 38.00
C GLU A 39 0.04 -1.90 37.78
N LEU A 40 -0.22 -1.04 36.78
CA LEU A 40 0.60 0.10 36.42
C LEU A 40 -0.23 1.36 36.58
N SER A 41 0.27 2.32 37.36
CA SER A 41 -0.39 3.61 37.55
C SER A 41 0.61 4.76 37.55
N ILE A 42 0.14 5.95 37.17
CA ILE A 42 0.91 7.19 37.18
C ILE A 42 0.12 8.20 37.99
N ALA A 43 0.75 8.87 38.95
CA ALA A 43 0.10 9.87 39.79
C ALA A 43 0.93 11.15 39.88
N ALA A 44 0.24 12.29 39.89
CA ALA A 44 0.80 13.64 39.98
C ALA A 44 0.78 14.18 41.42
N GLY A 45 1.19 13.36 42.40
CA GLY A 45 1.13 13.69 43.82
C GLY A 45 -0.30 14.05 44.26
N ARG A 46 -0.49 15.24 44.84
CA ARG A 46 -1.81 15.72 45.30
C ARG A 46 -2.79 16.06 44.17
N ALA A 47 -2.31 16.20 42.93
CA ALA A 47 -3.18 16.48 41.79
C ALA A 47 -3.97 15.25 41.32
N GLY A 48 -3.67 14.07 41.87
CA GLY A 48 -4.38 12.82 41.58
C GLY A 48 -3.75 11.99 40.47
N ASP A 49 -4.51 11.02 39.99
CA ASP A 49 -4.07 10.06 38.99
C ASP A 49 -3.96 10.69 37.60
N CYS A 50 -2.93 10.28 36.87
CA CYS A 50 -2.69 10.63 35.48
C CYS A 50 -3.22 9.49 34.59
N PRO A 51 -4.29 9.70 33.81
CA PRO A 51 -4.86 8.64 33.01
C PRO A 51 -3.88 8.20 31.92
N ILE A 52 -3.69 6.89 31.79
CA ILE A 52 -2.96 6.26 30.68
C ILE A 52 -3.93 6.13 29.51
N GLU A 53 -3.68 6.89 28.45
CA GLU A 53 -4.55 6.99 27.27
C GLU A 53 -4.11 6.04 26.15
N HIS A 54 -2.84 5.63 26.16
CA HIS A 54 -2.30 4.62 25.27
C HIS A 54 -1.32 3.73 26.01
N SER A 55 -1.40 2.43 25.75
CA SER A 55 -0.44 1.46 26.27
C SER A 55 -0.11 0.42 25.22
N SER A 56 1.18 0.22 24.96
CA SER A 56 1.67 -0.94 24.23
C SER A 56 2.76 -1.64 25.01
N PHE A 57 2.81 -2.95 24.84
CA PHE A 57 3.78 -3.83 25.47
C PHE A 57 4.50 -4.63 24.39
N HIS A 58 5.79 -4.80 24.55
CA HIS A 58 6.63 -5.54 23.61
C HIS A 58 7.66 -6.37 24.36
N ALA A 59 8.26 -7.34 23.69
CA ALA A 59 9.35 -8.10 24.30
C ALA A 59 10.55 -7.18 24.59
N ARG A 60 11.34 -7.53 25.61
CA ARG A 60 12.61 -6.87 25.93
C ARG A 60 13.71 -7.92 26.05
N PRO A 61 14.20 -8.45 24.93
CA PRO A 61 15.11 -9.60 24.93
C PRO A 61 16.46 -9.27 25.57
N SER A 62 16.85 -8.01 25.66
CA SER A 62 18.09 -7.58 26.32
C SER A 62 18.07 -7.70 27.85
N ILE A 63 16.92 -7.98 28.46
CA ILE A 63 16.74 -8.06 29.91
C ILE A 63 16.23 -9.46 30.26
N HIS A 64 17.03 -10.20 31.02
CA HIS A 64 16.71 -11.58 31.40
C HIS A 64 16.46 -11.67 32.90
N PRO A 65 15.35 -12.30 33.34
CA PRO A 65 15.16 -12.63 34.75
C PRO A 65 16.18 -13.70 35.16
N THR A 66 16.61 -13.68 36.42
CA THR A 66 17.49 -14.71 37.00
C THR A 66 16.88 -16.11 36.86
N ASP A 67 15.56 -16.23 37.07
CA ASP A 67 14.77 -17.44 36.80
C ASP A 67 13.54 -17.11 35.93
N PRO A 68 13.52 -17.48 34.63
CA PRO A 68 12.39 -17.28 33.73
C PRO A 68 11.08 -17.96 34.14
N ARG A 69 11.14 -18.94 35.07
CA ARG A 69 9.94 -19.60 35.62
C ARG A 69 9.27 -18.78 36.71
N GLN A 70 10.00 -17.85 37.34
CA GLN A 70 9.51 -17.03 38.45
C GLN A 70 9.12 -15.62 38.02
N ALA A 71 9.76 -15.07 36.99
CA ALA A 71 9.46 -13.73 36.51
C ALA A 71 9.31 -13.66 34.98
N ALA A 72 8.58 -12.65 34.52
CA ALA A 72 8.44 -12.28 33.13
C ALA A 72 8.89 -10.83 32.94
N VAL A 73 9.43 -10.52 31.77
CA VAL A 73 9.88 -9.17 31.42
C VAL A 73 9.10 -8.69 30.20
N ASN A 74 8.53 -7.50 30.31
CA ASN A 74 7.87 -6.81 29.20
C ASN A 74 8.40 -5.38 29.10
N GLY A 75 8.77 -4.97 27.90
CA GLY A 75 8.92 -3.56 27.57
C GLY A 75 7.57 -2.89 27.42
N PHE A 76 7.50 -1.58 27.61
CA PHE A 76 6.28 -0.80 27.47
C PHE A 76 6.53 0.58 26.86
N ALA A 77 5.49 1.07 26.16
CA ALA A 77 5.33 2.47 25.79
C ALA A 77 3.95 2.95 26.29
N LEU A 78 3.95 3.94 27.17
CA LEU A 78 2.75 4.41 27.85
C LEU A 78 2.59 5.91 27.63
N ALA A 79 1.51 6.33 26.96
CA ALA A 79 1.16 7.74 26.85
C ALA A 79 0.10 8.10 27.89
N PHE A 80 0.32 9.17 28.63
CA PHE A 80 -0.55 9.58 29.73
C PHE A 80 -0.75 11.09 29.75
N ALA A 81 -1.90 11.52 30.26
CA ALA A 81 -2.22 12.93 30.42
C ALA A 81 -1.81 13.43 31.81
N THR A 82 -1.23 14.62 31.86
CA THR A 82 -0.93 15.34 33.09
C THR A 82 -1.99 16.41 33.39
N PRO A 83 -2.11 16.82 34.67
CA PRO A 83 -2.90 17.98 35.05
C PRO A 83 -2.52 19.25 34.26
N VAL A 84 -3.43 20.23 34.24
CA VAL A 84 -3.23 21.50 33.52
C VAL A 84 -2.06 22.29 34.11
N GLU A 85 -1.92 22.27 35.42
CA GLU A 85 -0.77 22.83 36.12
C GLU A 85 0.37 21.81 36.14
N ALA A 86 1.60 22.27 35.94
CA ALA A 86 2.78 21.41 35.95
C ALA A 86 2.91 20.76 37.34
N PRO A 87 2.80 19.42 37.44
CA PRO A 87 2.71 18.78 38.74
C PRO A 87 4.07 18.79 39.44
N SER A 88 4.09 19.06 40.76
CA SER A 88 5.34 19.09 41.54
C SER A 88 6.03 17.74 41.65
N GLU A 89 5.27 16.66 41.48
CA GLU A 89 5.70 15.27 41.57
C GLU A 89 5.00 14.48 40.46
N LEU A 90 5.69 13.48 39.89
CA LEU A 90 5.09 12.58 38.91
C LEU A 90 5.65 11.17 39.14
N VAL A 91 4.86 10.31 39.79
CA VAL A 91 5.30 8.98 40.24
C VAL A 91 4.66 7.91 39.38
N PHE A 92 5.50 7.06 38.80
CA PHE A 92 5.10 5.81 38.17
C PHE A 92 5.16 4.69 39.21
N THR A 93 4.08 3.95 39.33
CA THR A 93 3.95 2.85 40.28
C THR A 93 3.70 1.54 39.54
N LEU A 94 4.53 0.53 39.83
CA LEU A 94 4.30 -0.86 39.45
C LEU A 94 3.98 -1.65 40.72
N GLN A 95 2.79 -2.25 40.78
CA GLN A 95 2.35 -3.10 41.87
C GLN A 95 2.22 -4.55 41.40
N ALA A 96 2.68 -5.50 42.22
CA ALA A 96 2.48 -6.93 42.03
C ALA A 96 2.18 -7.59 43.38
N GLY A 97 0.95 -8.07 43.57
CA GLY A 97 0.45 -8.49 44.88
C GLY A 97 0.58 -7.37 45.92
N ASP A 98 1.26 -7.65 47.03
CA ASP A 98 1.50 -6.71 48.12
C ASP A 98 2.77 -5.85 47.93
N ARG A 99 3.53 -6.09 46.85
CA ARG A 99 4.80 -5.41 46.58
C ARG A 99 4.60 -4.26 45.61
N THR A 100 5.34 -3.18 45.83
CA THR A 100 5.23 -1.96 45.02
C THR A 100 6.61 -1.38 44.73
N VAL A 101 6.83 -0.98 43.49
CA VAL A 101 8.00 -0.23 43.02
C VAL A 101 7.53 1.13 42.52
N ARG A 102 8.24 2.21 42.90
CA ARG A 102 7.92 3.59 42.52
C ARG A 102 9.11 4.26 41.87
N ALA A 103 8.86 4.96 40.77
CA ALA A 103 9.85 5.74 40.02
C ALA A 103 9.37 7.18 39.87
N ASP A 104 10.22 8.15 40.26
CA ASP A 104 9.96 9.56 39.97
C ASP A 104 10.28 9.86 38.51
N LEU A 105 9.24 10.09 37.71
CA LEU A 105 9.34 10.43 36.29
C LEU A 105 9.86 11.85 36.06
N ARG A 106 10.12 12.66 37.09
CA ARG A 106 10.80 13.96 37.01
C ARG A 106 12.29 13.87 37.30
N ASP A 107 12.81 12.70 37.69
CA ASP A 107 14.24 12.51 37.95
C ASP A 107 15.08 12.96 36.73
N GLY A 108 16.03 13.87 36.98
CA GLY A 108 16.89 14.47 35.95
C GLY A 108 17.85 13.47 35.30
N ARG A 109 18.02 12.27 35.88
CA ARG A 109 18.81 11.17 35.29
C ARG A 109 18.05 10.42 34.20
N ILE A 110 16.73 10.61 34.08
CA ILE A 110 15.93 9.95 33.04
C ILE A 110 16.09 10.72 31.72
N PRO A 111 16.54 10.05 30.64
CA PRO A 111 16.64 10.66 29.32
C PRO A 111 15.33 11.29 28.84
N ARG A 112 15.44 12.46 28.21
CA ARG A 112 14.33 13.20 27.58
C ARG A 112 14.50 13.36 26.06
N ASP A 113 15.66 12.97 25.53
CA ASP A 113 15.97 13.02 24.10
C ASP A 113 15.58 11.72 23.42
N LEU A 114 14.34 11.67 22.91
CA LEU A 114 13.80 10.45 22.29
C LEU A 114 14.63 9.91 21.13
N PRO A 115 15.10 10.73 20.17
CA PRO A 115 15.96 10.22 19.10
C PRO A 115 17.19 9.46 19.60
N ALA A 116 17.92 10.00 20.58
CA ALA A 116 19.08 9.33 21.16
C ALA A 116 18.70 8.01 21.85
N VAL A 117 17.55 7.99 22.53
CA VAL A 117 17.01 6.78 23.17
C VAL A 117 16.66 5.74 22.10
N LEU A 118 15.88 6.07 21.07
CA LEU A 118 15.52 5.14 20.00
C LEU A 118 16.74 4.67 19.20
N ALA A 119 17.75 5.52 19.05
CA ALA A 119 19.03 5.13 18.48
C ALA A 119 19.76 4.09 19.34
N ALA A 120 19.61 4.09 20.67
CA ALA A 120 20.22 3.08 21.55
C ALA A 120 19.31 1.87 21.85
N THR A 121 18.01 1.98 21.56
CA THR A 121 17.01 0.98 21.97
C THR A 121 16.99 -0.23 21.05
N ASP A 122 16.55 -1.37 21.59
CA ASP A 122 16.16 -2.54 20.83
C ASP A 122 15.15 -2.18 19.74
N TRP A 123 15.41 -2.65 18.53
CA TRP A 123 14.62 -2.42 17.34
C TRP A 123 13.16 -2.86 17.49
N GLN A 124 12.84 -3.86 18.31
CA GLN A 124 11.45 -4.28 18.55
C GLN A 124 10.62 -3.15 19.19
N ALA A 125 11.22 -2.42 20.13
CA ALA A 125 10.57 -1.30 20.81
C ALA A 125 10.38 -0.11 19.84
N ALA A 126 11.42 0.22 19.07
CA ALA A 126 11.35 1.29 18.08
C ALA A 126 10.34 0.97 16.96
N PHE A 127 10.28 -0.29 16.52
CA PHE A 127 9.31 -0.78 15.55
C PHE A 127 7.88 -0.78 16.09
N GLY A 128 7.67 -1.25 17.33
CA GLY A 128 6.36 -1.17 17.99
C GLY A 128 5.86 0.26 18.12
N LEU A 129 6.73 1.18 18.56
CA LEU A 129 6.40 2.60 18.66
C LEU A 129 6.11 3.25 17.30
N LEU A 130 6.80 2.83 16.23
CA LEU A 130 6.50 3.29 14.87
C LEU A 130 5.10 2.86 14.42
N ARG A 131 4.70 1.61 14.71
CA ARG A 131 3.34 1.12 14.42
C ARG A 131 2.28 1.87 15.24
N ASP A 132 2.55 2.09 16.52
CA ASP A 132 1.65 2.83 17.39
C ASP A 132 1.48 4.29 16.94
N ALA A 133 2.57 4.93 16.49
CA ALA A 133 2.54 6.29 15.95
C ALA A 133 1.71 6.40 14.66
N ALA A 134 1.63 5.33 13.86
CA ALA A 134 0.74 5.28 12.71
C ALA A 134 -0.73 5.13 13.13
N ALA A 135 -1.00 4.33 14.16
CA ALA A 135 -2.37 4.02 14.60
C ALA A 135 -2.98 5.08 15.54
N THR A 136 -2.15 5.87 16.24
CA THR A 136 -2.58 6.69 17.37
C THR A 136 -2.28 8.17 17.15
N PRO A 137 -3.30 9.04 16.99
CA PRO A 137 -3.09 10.48 16.80
C PRO A 137 -2.29 11.15 17.92
N LEU A 138 -2.43 10.67 19.17
CA LEU A 138 -1.68 11.15 20.33
C LEU A 138 -0.15 11.03 20.14
N LEU A 139 0.30 10.04 19.37
CA LEU A 139 1.71 9.74 19.11
C LEU A 139 2.23 10.36 17.80
N ALA A 140 1.37 11.03 17.02
CA ALA A 140 1.77 11.71 15.79
C ALA A 140 2.96 12.70 15.96
N PRO A 141 3.11 13.44 17.09
CA PRO A 141 4.26 14.31 17.31
C PRO A 141 5.63 13.61 17.24
N LEU A 142 5.68 12.28 17.40
CA LEU A 142 6.91 11.52 17.26
C LEU A 142 7.47 11.54 15.84
N ALA A 143 6.60 11.63 14.84
CA ALA A 143 6.96 11.66 13.43
C ALA A 143 7.04 13.08 12.85
N ALA A 144 6.23 14.01 13.37
CA ALA A 144 6.08 15.36 12.83
C ALA A 144 7.09 16.37 13.42
N ARG A 145 8.39 16.19 13.16
CA ARG A 145 9.42 17.19 13.54
C ARG A 145 9.88 17.97 12.31
N ALA A 146 9.64 19.28 12.31
CA ALA A 146 9.87 20.16 11.15
C ALA A 146 11.35 20.22 10.70
N ASP A 147 12.27 19.88 11.58
CA ASP A 147 13.72 19.97 11.37
C ASP A 147 14.39 18.61 11.04
N ARG A 148 13.64 17.50 11.06
CA ARG A 148 14.23 16.15 10.93
C ARG A 148 13.36 15.19 10.13
N ALA A 149 13.93 14.65 9.05
CA ALA A 149 13.35 13.53 8.31
C ALA A 149 13.10 12.33 9.25
N TYR A 150 11.91 11.73 9.17
CA TYR A 150 11.43 10.64 10.02
C TYR A 150 11.27 10.98 11.52
N GLY A 151 11.31 12.26 11.90
CA GLY A 151 11.09 12.68 13.29
C GLY A 151 12.05 12.02 14.29
N ALA A 152 11.49 11.43 15.35
CA ALA A 152 12.25 10.72 16.37
C ALA A 152 12.88 9.41 15.87
N PHE A 153 12.36 8.82 14.79
CA PHE A 153 12.79 7.52 14.27
C PHE A 153 13.99 7.61 13.33
N GLY A 154 14.40 8.81 12.90
CA GLY A 154 15.37 8.98 11.80
C GLY A 154 16.72 8.31 12.01
N GLU A 155 17.30 8.40 13.21
CA GLU A 155 18.58 7.74 13.51
C GLU A 155 18.45 6.22 13.57
N TRP A 156 17.33 5.69 14.08
CA TRP A 156 17.07 4.26 14.06
C TRP A 156 16.84 3.74 12.64
N LEU A 157 15.94 4.37 11.88
CA LEU A 157 15.67 4.00 10.49
C LEU A 157 16.90 4.16 9.59
N GLY A 158 17.76 5.14 9.85
CA GLY A 158 19.01 5.35 9.12
C GLY A 158 20.03 4.22 9.27
N ARG A 159 19.91 3.38 10.29
CA ARG A 159 20.77 2.20 10.50
C ARG A 159 20.23 0.93 9.82
N LEU A 160 18.98 0.92 9.40
CA LEU A 160 18.38 -0.21 8.72
C LEU A 160 18.79 -0.23 7.24
N ALA A 161 19.06 -1.42 6.70
CA ALA A 161 19.31 -1.57 5.27
C ALA A 161 18.08 -1.15 4.46
N LEU A 162 18.28 -0.30 3.46
CA LEU A 162 17.24 0.11 2.52
C LEU A 162 17.34 -0.69 1.22
N VAL A 163 16.33 -1.51 0.97
CA VAL A 163 16.14 -2.27 -0.28
C VAL A 163 15.21 -1.50 -1.20
N ARG A 164 15.55 -1.37 -2.49
CA ARG A 164 14.69 -0.73 -3.49
C ARG A 164 14.06 -1.76 -4.42
N GLY A 165 12.76 -1.95 -4.30
CA GLY A 165 11.99 -2.90 -5.10
C GLY A 165 12.34 -4.35 -4.81
N ARG A 166 13.24 -4.94 -5.61
CA ARG A 166 13.71 -6.32 -5.48
C ARG A 166 15.22 -6.37 -5.34
N GLN A 167 15.70 -7.15 -4.38
CA GLN A 167 17.12 -7.40 -4.17
C GLN A 167 17.37 -8.88 -3.90
N GLU A 168 18.42 -9.42 -4.51
CA GLU A 168 18.89 -10.78 -4.30
C GLU A 168 20.10 -10.79 -3.34
N ARG A 169 20.33 -11.93 -2.68
CA ARG A 169 21.49 -12.19 -1.81
C ARG A 169 21.59 -11.25 -0.60
N LEU A 170 20.48 -10.96 0.06
CA LEU A 170 20.42 -10.17 1.29
C LEU A 170 20.25 -11.08 2.50
N ALA A 171 21.34 -11.59 3.07
CA ALA A 171 21.29 -12.51 4.21
C ALA A 171 20.41 -11.96 5.37
N PRO A 172 19.54 -12.79 5.98
CA PRO A 172 19.39 -14.24 5.79
C PRO A 172 18.52 -14.67 4.58
N PHE A 173 18.06 -13.70 3.79
CA PHE A 173 17.20 -13.91 2.64
C PHE A 173 17.99 -14.14 1.35
N ALA A 174 17.55 -15.10 0.56
CA ALA A 174 18.02 -15.29 -0.80
C ALA A 174 17.49 -14.17 -1.71
N GLU A 175 16.28 -13.67 -1.43
CA GLU A 175 15.62 -12.63 -2.19
C GLU A 175 14.62 -11.88 -1.32
N VAL A 176 14.54 -10.58 -1.54
CA VAL A 176 13.57 -9.69 -0.91
C VAL A 176 12.91 -8.87 -2.01
N GLU A 177 11.58 -8.90 -2.08
CA GLU A 177 10.79 -8.13 -3.04
C GLU A 177 9.60 -7.47 -2.36
N ALA A 178 9.31 -6.23 -2.73
CA ALA A 178 8.02 -5.62 -2.45
C ALA A 178 7.46 -4.83 -3.62
N LEU A 179 6.13 -4.88 -3.72
CA LEU A 179 5.33 -4.29 -4.78
C LEU A 179 4.24 -3.44 -4.15
N SER A 180 3.92 -2.31 -4.79
CA SER A 180 2.78 -1.50 -4.42
C SER A 180 1.91 -1.16 -5.62
N THR A 181 0.58 -1.15 -5.44
CA THR A 181 -0.38 -0.72 -6.47
C THR A 181 -0.77 0.75 -6.27
N PRO A 182 -1.33 1.41 -7.31
CA PRO A 182 -1.92 2.74 -7.16
C PRO A 182 -3.10 2.78 -6.18
N SER A 183 -3.78 1.65 -5.95
CA SER A 183 -4.85 1.50 -4.94
C SER A 183 -4.35 1.41 -3.50
N GLY A 184 -3.04 1.56 -3.26
CA GLY A 184 -2.48 1.53 -1.91
C GLY A 184 -2.19 0.15 -1.35
N GLU A 185 -2.25 -0.89 -2.18
CA GLU A 185 -1.98 -2.25 -1.73
C GLU A 185 -0.48 -2.52 -1.77
N VAL A 186 0.00 -3.31 -0.83
CA VAL A 186 1.41 -3.63 -0.65
C VAL A 186 1.54 -5.13 -0.52
N VAL A 187 2.43 -5.72 -1.33
CA VAL A 187 2.85 -7.11 -1.18
C VAL A 187 4.33 -7.16 -0.86
N VAL A 188 4.70 -8.02 0.08
CA VAL A 188 6.08 -8.26 0.51
C VAL A 188 6.36 -9.75 0.42
N MET A 189 7.51 -10.09 -0.17
CA MET A 189 8.02 -11.45 -0.29
C MET A 189 9.46 -11.49 0.22
N LEU A 190 9.69 -12.29 1.27
CA LEU A 190 11.01 -12.54 1.84
C LEU A 190 11.36 -14.01 1.64
N ARG A 191 12.16 -14.33 0.62
CA ARG A 191 12.61 -15.70 0.37
C ARG A 191 13.81 -16.02 1.25
N ALA A 192 13.66 -16.97 2.16
CA ALA A 192 14.74 -17.38 3.04
C ALA A 192 15.78 -18.24 2.30
N THR A 193 17.00 -18.26 2.81
CA THR A 193 18.08 -19.17 2.33
C THR A 193 17.89 -20.61 2.82
N HIS A 194 16.96 -20.84 3.74
CA HIS A 194 16.68 -22.11 4.40
C HIS A 194 15.16 -22.26 4.61
N PRO A 195 14.65 -23.45 4.98
CA PRO A 195 13.23 -23.66 5.24
C PRO A 195 12.71 -22.75 6.36
N VAL A 196 11.58 -22.08 6.09
CA VAL A 196 10.91 -21.18 7.04
C VAL A 196 9.99 -22.01 7.93
N PRO A 197 10.09 -21.89 9.27
CA PRO A 197 9.23 -22.64 10.17
C PRO A 197 7.81 -22.03 10.24
N PRO A 198 6.80 -22.81 10.65
CA PRO A 198 5.41 -22.39 10.65
C PRO A 198 5.06 -21.31 11.68
N ASP A 199 5.92 -21.09 12.68
CA ASP A 199 5.79 -20.06 13.71
C ASP A 199 6.55 -18.76 13.36
N ALA A 200 7.17 -18.69 12.18
CA ALA A 200 7.81 -17.47 11.70
C ALA A 200 6.79 -16.33 11.57
N THR A 201 7.21 -15.13 11.98
CA THR A 201 6.35 -13.94 11.98
C THR A 201 6.94 -12.85 11.10
N LEU A 202 6.07 -12.14 10.39
CA LEU A 202 6.42 -10.97 9.61
C LEU A 202 5.46 -9.83 9.93
N GLU A 203 5.99 -8.78 10.54
CA GLU A 203 5.27 -7.56 10.82
C GLU A 203 5.74 -6.43 9.91
N ALA A 204 4.86 -5.45 9.66
CA ALA A 204 5.20 -4.27 8.89
C ALA A 204 4.69 -2.98 9.55
N ALA A 205 5.43 -1.90 9.29
CA ALA A 205 5.00 -0.52 9.48
C ALA A 205 5.23 0.23 8.16
N LEU A 206 4.36 1.19 7.85
CA LEU A 206 4.48 2.00 6.64
C LEU A 206 4.93 3.41 6.96
N ILE A 207 5.74 3.97 6.07
CA ILE A 207 6.13 5.38 6.09
C ILE A 207 5.78 5.97 4.72
N GLY A 208 4.83 6.89 4.70
CA GLY A 208 4.41 7.63 3.53
C GLY A 208 5.26 8.87 3.32
N TYR A 209 5.53 9.18 2.06
CA TYR A 209 6.20 10.40 1.61
C TYR A 209 5.14 11.34 1.06
N TYR A 210 4.94 12.47 1.73
CA TYR A 210 3.93 13.45 1.33
C TYR A 210 4.60 14.74 0.89
N ALA A 211 4.07 15.35 -0.18
CA ALA A 211 4.53 16.65 -0.64
C ALA A 211 4.37 17.70 0.47
N ALA A 212 5.44 18.41 0.81
CA ALA A 212 5.34 19.56 1.70
C ALA A 212 4.45 20.64 1.06
N ALA A 213 3.64 21.32 1.88
CA ALA A 213 2.71 22.33 1.40
C ALA A 213 3.41 23.55 0.77
N ASP A 214 4.67 23.79 1.13
CA ASP A 214 5.51 24.91 0.70
C ASP A 214 6.59 24.51 -0.33
N GLY A 215 6.56 23.26 -0.82
CA GLY A 215 7.60 22.74 -1.72
C GLY A 215 8.93 22.41 -1.04
N GLY A 216 8.98 22.41 0.30
CA GLY A 216 10.11 21.94 1.09
C GLY A 216 10.33 20.42 1.03
N LEU A 217 11.16 19.90 1.94
CA LEU A 217 11.42 18.45 2.04
C LEU A 217 10.11 17.68 2.29
N PRO A 218 9.91 16.52 1.63
CA PRO A 218 8.69 15.74 1.79
C PRO A 218 8.50 15.35 3.26
N ALA A 219 7.25 15.45 3.74
CA ALA A 219 6.87 14.99 5.06
C ALA A 219 6.87 13.46 5.07
N LEU A 220 7.65 12.88 5.97
CA LEU A 220 7.75 11.44 6.17
C LEU A 220 6.90 11.05 7.37
N VAL A 221 5.77 10.41 7.12
CA VAL A 221 4.74 10.19 8.14
C VAL A 221 4.43 8.69 8.23
N PRO A 222 4.37 8.09 9.42
CA PRO A 222 3.83 6.75 9.61
C PRO A 222 2.40 6.68 9.10
N VAL A 223 2.11 5.69 8.25
CA VAL A 223 0.79 5.52 7.64
C VAL A 223 0.11 4.28 8.22
N PRO A 224 -1.18 4.34 8.59
CA PRO A 224 -1.92 3.15 9.01
C PRO A 224 -1.88 2.07 7.93
N LEU A 225 -1.53 0.85 8.35
CA LEU A 225 -1.53 -0.33 7.51
C LEU A 225 -2.74 -1.20 7.88
N ALA A 226 -3.74 -1.19 7.03
CA ALA A 226 -4.92 -2.03 7.16
C ALA A 226 -4.67 -3.43 6.62
N GLU A 227 -5.40 -4.40 7.17
CA GLU A 227 -5.48 -5.78 6.66
C GLU A 227 -4.13 -6.50 6.52
N TRP A 228 -3.11 -6.09 7.29
CA TRP A 228 -1.82 -6.77 7.25
C TRP A 228 -1.97 -8.24 7.60
N LYS A 229 -1.66 -9.09 6.63
CA LYS A 229 -1.65 -10.54 6.78
C LYS A 229 -0.33 -11.06 6.25
N ALA A 230 0.43 -11.68 7.15
CA ALA A 230 1.60 -12.46 6.80
C ALA A 230 1.29 -13.96 6.88
N ALA A 231 1.94 -14.73 6.01
CA ALA A 231 1.89 -16.18 6.03
C ALA A 231 3.30 -16.75 5.81
N PRO A 232 3.76 -17.65 6.70
CA PRO A 232 4.94 -18.44 6.43
C PRO A 232 4.61 -19.48 5.34
N LEU A 233 5.40 -19.47 4.27
CA LEU A 233 5.44 -20.48 3.24
C LEU A 233 6.70 -21.34 3.46
N PRO A 234 6.80 -22.57 2.93
CA PRO A 234 7.94 -23.46 3.20
C PRO A 234 9.33 -22.84 3.00
N THR A 235 9.46 -21.86 2.10
CA THR A 235 10.75 -21.25 1.73
C THR A 235 10.72 -19.72 1.70
N ALA A 236 9.62 -19.11 2.14
CA ALA A 236 9.45 -17.67 2.10
C ALA A 236 8.46 -17.20 3.17
N MET A 237 8.55 -15.92 3.54
CA MET A 237 7.44 -15.23 4.17
C MET A 237 6.78 -14.34 3.13
N ALA A 238 5.46 -14.46 3.03
CA ALA A 238 4.64 -13.67 2.13
C ALA A 238 3.69 -12.82 2.94
N ALA A 239 3.53 -11.56 2.58
CA ALA A 239 2.57 -10.68 3.24
C ALA A 239 1.87 -9.74 2.28
N TYR A 240 0.66 -9.37 2.68
CA TYR A 240 -0.20 -8.41 1.99
C TYR A 240 -0.76 -7.44 3.02
N GLY A 241 -0.89 -6.17 2.63
CA GLY A 241 -1.68 -5.19 3.37
C GLY A 241 -2.09 -4.03 2.48
N ARG A 242 -2.87 -3.10 3.04
CA ARG A 242 -3.48 -2.01 2.28
C ARG A 242 -3.42 -0.71 3.06
N ILE A 243 -3.17 0.38 2.34
CA ILE A 243 -3.31 1.74 2.82
C ILE A 243 -4.76 2.18 2.59
N GLU A 244 -5.37 2.80 3.60
CA GLU A 244 -6.72 3.35 3.45
C GLU A 244 -6.74 4.50 2.45
N ALA A 245 -7.82 4.64 1.68
CA ALA A 245 -7.91 5.59 0.58
C ALA A 245 -7.64 7.05 0.99
N GLY A 246 -8.02 7.44 2.22
CA GLY A 246 -7.77 8.78 2.76
C GLY A 246 -6.28 9.15 2.89
N TRP A 247 -5.38 8.17 2.93
CA TRP A 247 -3.94 8.38 3.00
C TRP A 247 -3.23 8.32 1.64
N LEU A 248 -3.95 7.95 0.58
CA LEU A 248 -3.38 7.85 -0.78
C LEU A 248 -3.32 9.19 -1.48
N ASP A 249 -4.20 10.12 -1.12
CA ASP A 249 -4.15 11.46 -1.69
C ASP A 249 -2.81 12.12 -1.34
N ARG A 250 -2.16 12.69 -2.35
CA ARG A 250 -0.83 13.34 -2.27
C ARG A 250 0.34 12.44 -1.81
N LEU A 251 0.16 11.12 -1.72
CA LEU A 251 1.24 10.18 -1.46
C LEU A 251 2.19 10.13 -2.66
N GLN A 252 3.44 10.57 -2.47
CA GLN A 252 4.48 10.60 -3.50
C GLN A 252 5.34 9.33 -3.52
N GLY A 253 5.40 8.62 -2.40
CA GLY A 253 6.26 7.47 -2.21
C GLY A 253 5.93 6.73 -0.93
N LEU A 254 6.45 5.52 -0.81
CA LEU A 254 6.17 4.63 0.30
C LEU A 254 7.45 3.93 0.73
N GLU A 255 7.60 3.71 2.03
CA GLU A 255 8.53 2.75 2.59
C GLU A 255 7.77 1.76 3.48
N VAL A 256 8.20 0.50 3.44
CA VAL A 256 7.76 -0.57 4.31
C VAL A 256 8.93 -0.90 5.23
N VAL A 257 8.75 -0.68 6.53
CA VAL A 257 9.67 -1.17 7.55
C VAL A 257 9.18 -2.55 7.95
N LEU A 258 10.06 -3.55 7.88
CA LEU A 258 9.71 -4.93 8.16
C LEU A 258 10.42 -5.40 9.42
N HIS A 259 9.70 -6.18 10.22
CA HIS A 259 10.25 -6.99 11.28
C HIS A 259 9.96 -8.45 10.93
N ALA A 260 11.01 -9.16 10.50
CA ALA A 260 10.96 -10.58 10.19
C ALA A 260 11.59 -11.38 11.33
N ARG A 261 10.88 -12.38 11.84
CA ARG A 261 11.41 -13.38 12.77
C ARG A 261 11.24 -14.74 12.13
N LEU A 262 12.34 -15.31 11.65
CA LEU A 262 12.36 -16.63 11.04
C LEU A 262 12.45 -17.71 12.10
N ARG A 263 13.28 -17.50 13.13
CA ARG A 263 13.45 -18.40 14.29
C ARG A 263 13.70 -17.54 15.54
N ALA A 264 13.64 -18.13 16.73
CA ALA A 264 13.83 -17.40 17.99
C ALA A 264 15.13 -16.58 18.06
N GLU A 265 16.20 -17.03 17.39
CA GLU A 265 17.50 -16.35 17.35
C GLU A 265 17.75 -15.59 16.04
N GLU A 266 16.85 -15.70 15.07
CA GLU A 266 17.01 -15.16 13.73
C GLU A 266 15.90 -14.16 13.42
N GLU A 267 16.16 -12.95 13.89
CA GLU A 267 15.29 -11.81 13.69
C GLU A 267 16.02 -10.75 12.85
N THR A 268 15.30 -10.08 11.95
CA THR A 268 15.87 -9.09 11.04
C THR A 268 14.90 -7.93 10.83
N CYS A 269 15.44 -6.72 10.90
CA CYS A 269 14.73 -5.50 10.50
C CYS A 269 15.31 -4.95 9.21
N LEU A 270 14.44 -4.56 8.28
CA LEU A 270 14.88 -3.90 7.05
C LEU A 270 13.85 -2.88 6.59
N ARG A 271 14.32 -1.93 5.78
CA ARG A 271 13.48 -0.98 5.07
C ARG A 271 13.39 -1.38 3.61
N ILE A 272 12.21 -1.31 3.06
CA ILE A 272 11.92 -1.59 1.67
C ILE A 272 11.23 -0.37 1.08
N GLN A 273 11.67 0.09 -0.08
CA GLN A 273 10.89 0.96 -0.94
C GLN A 273 10.21 0.08 -1.99
N PRO A 274 8.90 -0.19 -1.90
CA PRO A 274 8.21 -1.04 -2.86
C PRO A 274 8.26 -0.39 -4.24
N ARG A 275 8.44 -1.20 -5.28
CA ARG A 275 8.35 -0.72 -6.65
C ARG A 275 6.87 -0.72 -7.09
N PRO A 276 6.44 0.22 -7.95
CA PRO A 276 5.12 0.16 -8.53
C PRO A 276 4.92 -1.15 -9.30
N GLY A 277 3.77 -1.80 -9.09
CA GLY A 277 3.40 -3.05 -9.75
C GLY A 277 1.95 -3.02 -10.22
N ALA A 278 1.71 -3.57 -11.41
CA ALA A 278 0.35 -3.91 -11.83
C ALA A 278 -0.21 -5.05 -10.97
N VAL A 279 -1.54 -5.17 -10.90
CA VAL A 279 -2.22 -6.17 -10.07
C VAL A 279 -1.77 -7.61 -10.40
N PRO A 280 -1.67 -8.04 -11.68
CA PRO A 280 -1.31 -9.42 -11.97
C PRO A 280 0.11 -9.80 -11.49
N PRO A 281 1.18 -9.04 -11.80
CA PRO A 281 2.51 -9.30 -11.24
C PRO A 281 2.58 -9.26 -9.70
N MET A 282 1.74 -8.44 -9.05
CA MET A 282 1.65 -8.37 -7.60
C MET A 282 1.07 -9.65 -7.00
N LEU A 283 -0.04 -10.15 -7.57
CA LEU A 283 -0.66 -11.41 -7.15
C LEU A 283 0.25 -12.61 -7.47
N ASP A 284 0.94 -12.60 -8.61
CA ASP A 284 1.91 -13.63 -8.97
C ASP A 284 3.06 -13.73 -7.96
N ALA A 285 3.52 -12.60 -7.41
CA ALA A 285 4.62 -12.57 -6.45
C ALA A 285 4.34 -13.43 -5.21
N LEU A 286 3.10 -13.45 -4.72
CA LEU A 286 2.65 -14.29 -3.60
C LEU A 286 2.82 -15.78 -3.90
N ALA A 287 2.69 -16.18 -5.17
CA ALA A 287 2.82 -17.56 -5.61
C ALA A 287 4.26 -17.97 -5.97
N ARG A 288 5.15 -17.00 -6.29
CA ARG A 288 6.57 -17.28 -6.62
C ARG A 288 7.42 -17.72 -5.42
N GLY A 289 6.96 -17.46 -4.19
CA GLY A 289 7.71 -17.71 -2.95
C GLY A 289 8.08 -19.18 -2.69
N ASN A 290 7.48 -20.12 -3.41
CA ASN A 290 7.61 -21.56 -3.20
C ASN A 290 8.70 -22.26 -4.04
N ARG A 291 9.50 -21.54 -4.85
CA ARG A 291 10.51 -22.18 -5.69
C ARG A 291 11.84 -22.37 -4.94
N LEU A 292 12.00 -23.47 -4.20
CA LEU A 292 13.31 -24.11 -4.00
C LEU A 292 13.45 -25.24 -5.01
N ALA A 293 14.59 -25.30 -5.71
CA ALA A 293 14.89 -26.27 -6.77
C ALA A 293 14.94 -27.74 -6.32
N ALA A 294 14.66 -28.05 -5.06
CA ALA A 294 14.88 -29.37 -4.46
C ALA A 294 13.67 -29.96 -3.72
N LEU A 295 12.51 -29.30 -3.68
CA LEU A 295 11.30 -29.85 -3.07
C LEU A 295 10.24 -30.12 -4.14
N PRO A 296 9.74 -31.37 -4.28
CA PRO A 296 8.58 -31.65 -5.12
C PRO A 296 7.37 -31.02 -4.45
N LEU A 297 7.03 -29.80 -4.83
CA LEU A 297 5.82 -29.15 -4.35
C LEU A 297 4.67 -29.60 -5.23
N ASP A 298 3.77 -30.37 -4.62
CA ASP A 298 2.57 -30.91 -5.24
C ASP A 298 1.80 -29.87 -6.05
N ALA A 299 1.38 -30.31 -7.22
CA ALA A 299 0.51 -29.58 -8.12
C ALA A 299 -0.82 -29.22 -7.42
N GLY A 300 -1.13 -27.91 -7.38
CA GLY A 300 -2.52 -27.43 -7.34
C GLY A 300 -3.16 -27.07 -5.99
N SER A 301 -2.56 -27.36 -4.82
CA SER A 301 -3.22 -27.11 -3.51
C SER A 301 -2.32 -26.56 -2.38
N GLY A 302 -1.11 -26.07 -2.71
CA GLY A 302 -0.16 -25.62 -1.70
C GLY A 302 -0.54 -24.33 -0.92
N PRO A 303 0.14 -24.04 0.21
CA PRO A 303 -0.10 -22.87 1.06
C PRO A 303 -0.08 -21.52 0.32
N ALA A 304 0.72 -21.38 -0.74
CA ALA A 304 0.78 -20.16 -1.53
C ALA A 304 -0.51 -19.89 -2.33
N LEU A 305 -1.17 -20.94 -2.84
CA LEU A 305 -2.47 -20.80 -3.51
C LEU A 305 -3.58 -20.47 -2.51
N ALA A 306 -3.51 -21.01 -1.28
CA ALA A 306 -4.43 -20.65 -0.22
C ALA A 306 -4.29 -19.17 0.17
N LEU A 307 -3.04 -18.70 0.36
CA LEU A 307 -2.76 -17.28 0.58
C LEU A 307 -3.28 -16.40 -0.57
N LEU A 308 -3.02 -16.80 -1.82
CA LEU A 308 -3.48 -16.05 -2.99
C LEU A 308 -5.02 -15.95 -3.02
N ARG A 309 -5.74 -17.05 -2.76
CA ARG A 309 -7.21 -17.03 -2.67
C ARG A 309 -7.71 -16.12 -1.56
N ASP A 310 -7.07 -16.15 -0.39
CA ASP A 310 -7.41 -15.28 0.73
C ASP A 310 -7.21 -13.80 0.39
N VAL A 311 -6.09 -13.46 -0.28
CA VAL A 311 -5.82 -12.08 -0.73
C VAL A 311 -6.83 -11.66 -1.80
N ILE A 312 -7.13 -12.52 -2.77
CA ILE A 312 -8.16 -12.27 -3.79
C ILE A 312 -9.52 -12.00 -3.14
N ALA A 313 -9.94 -12.82 -2.17
CA ALA A 313 -11.23 -12.64 -1.48
C ALA A 313 -11.31 -11.30 -0.74
N ARG A 314 -10.20 -10.85 -0.12
CA ARG A 314 -10.11 -9.54 0.54
C ARG A 314 -10.20 -8.39 -0.45
N ARG A 315 -9.48 -8.49 -1.57
CA ARG A 315 -9.55 -7.52 -2.67
C ARG A 315 -10.96 -7.40 -3.22
N GLU A 316 -11.61 -8.54 -3.47
CA GLU A 316 -13.01 -8.58 -3.93
C GLU A 316 -13.93 -7.89 -2.93
N ALA A 317 -13.83 -8.21 -1.64
CA ALA A 317 -14.63 -7.57 -0.59
C ALA A 317 -14.39 -6.06 -0.46
N ALA A 318 -13.14 -5.60 -0.66
CA ALA A 318 -12.77 -4.19 -0.54
C ALA A 318 -13.18 -3.35 -1.76
N PHE A 319 -13.10 -3.91 -2.98
CA PHE A 319 -13.21 -3.12 -4.20
C PHE A 319 -14.48 -3.37 -5.03
N LEU A 320 -15.12 -4.55 -4.94
CA LEU A 320 -16.33 -4.81 -5.71
C LEU A 320 -17.46 -3.80 -5.42
N PRO A 321 -17.79 -3.44 -4.16
CA PRO A 321 -18.91 -2.53 -3.89
C PRO A 321 -18.72 -1.17 -4.58
N VAL A 322 -17.51 -0.61 -4.49
CA VAL A 322 -17.18 0.69 -5.11
C VAL A 322 -17.24 0.61 -6.64
N LEU A 323 -16.78 -0.50 -7.23
CA LEU A 323 -16.85 -0.69 -8.68
C LEU A 323 -18.29 -0.89 -9.18
N GLU A 324 -19.13 -1.60 -8.41
CA GLU A 324 -20.55 -1.78 -8.69
C GLU A 324 -21.30 -0.44 -8.66
N ASP A 325 -21.05 0.38 -7.64
CA ASP A 325 -21.62 1.72 -7.54
C ASP A 325 -21.21 2.62 -8.72
N LEU A 326 -19.93 2.61 -9.09
CA LEU A 326 -19.43 3.36 -10.25
C LEU A 326 -20.02 2.85 -11.58
N ALA A 327 -20.23 1.54 -11.71
CA ALA A 327 -20.89 0.97 -12.88
C ALA A 327 -22.37 1.38 -12.96
N ALA A 328 -23.09 1.41 -11.83
CA ALA A 328 -24.48 1.89 -11.79
C ALA A 328 -24.59 3.38 -12.13
N GLN A 329 -23.67 4.21 -11.63
CA GLN A 329 -23.56 5.63 -11.99
C GLN A 329 -23.27 5.79 -13.48
N ALA A 330 -22.36 5.00 -14.03
CA ALA A 330 -22.08 4.99 -15.47
C ALA A 330 -23.31 4.56 -16.28
N ALA A 331 -24.06 3.53 -15.87
CA ALA A 331 -25.24 3.07 -16.60
C ALA A 331 -26.36 4.13 -16.65
N SER A 332 -26.51 4.92 -15.59
CA SER A 332 -27.56 5.95 -15.47
C SER A 332 -27.14 7.35 -15.94
N ALA A 333 -25.86 7.56 -16.26
CA ALA A 333 -25.35 8.86 -16.67
C ALA A 333 -25.95 9.31 -18.02
N PRO A 334 -26.41 10.57 -18.12
CA PRO A 334 -26.89 11.13 -19.38
C PRO A 334 -25.81 11.08 -20.47
N PRO A 335 -26.19 11.13 -21.76
CA PRO A 335 -25.21 11.27 -22.84
C PRO A 335 -24.37 12.52 -22.60
N ALA A 336 -23.07 12.43 -22.89
CA ALA A 336 -22.19 13.59 -22.76
C ALA A 336 -22.62 14.69 -23.73
N ASP A 337 -22.55 15.95 -23.28
CA ASP A 337 -22.54 17.09 -24.19
C ASP A 337 -21.36 16.96 -25.17
N ALA A 338 -21.46 17.61 -26.33
CA ALA A 338 -20.55 17.42 -27.46
C ALA A 338 -19.07 17.32 -27.02
N PRO A 339 -18.38 16.24 -27.40
CA PRO A 339 -17.06 15.92 -26.86
C PRO A 339 -16.02 16.94 -27.28
N ARG A 340 -15.26 17.46 -26.32
CA ARG A 340 -14.19 18.45 -26.57
C ARG A 340 -12.84 17.83 -26.84
N SER A 341 -12.59 16.62 -26.32
CA SER A 341 -11.31 15.92 -26.45
C SER A 341 -11.47 14.61 -27.23
N LEU A 342 -10.62 14.40 -28.22
CA LEU A 342 -10.43 13.12 -28.89
C LEU A 342 -9.19 12.44 -28.32
N LEU A 343 -9.30 11.15 -27.98
CA LEU A 343 -8.22 10.32 -27.47
C LEU A 343 -7.97 9.15 -28.43
N LEU A 344 -6.77 9.13 -29.02
CA LEU A 344 -6.28 8.03 -29.84
C LEU A 344 -5.46 7.08 -28.96
N ILE A 345 -5.87 5.81 -28.87
CA ILE A 345 -5.17 4.77 -28.11
C ILE A 345 -4.61 3.68 -29.02
N GLY A 346 -3.53 3.05 -28.59
CA GLY A 346 -2.88 1.98 -29.36
C GLY A 346 -2.20 2.51 -30.62
N ALA A 347 -1.71 3.76 -30.57
CA ALA A 347 -0.87 4.34 -31.62
C ALA A 347 0.56 3.78 -31.51
N ASP A 348 0.70 2.45 -31.59
CA ASP A 348 1.99 1.76 -31.39
C ASP A 348 2.76 1.58 -32.70
N ASP A 349 2.03 1.58 -33.83
CA ASP A 349 2.61 1.48 -35.17
C ASP A 349 2.79 2.88 -35.80
N PRO A 350 4.01 3.28 -36.23
CA PRO A 350 4.26 4.51 -36.98
C PRO A 350 3.40 4.66 -38.25
N THR A 351 2.90 3.57 -38.84
CA THR A 351 2.00 3.63 -40.00
C THR A 351 0.66 4.32 -39.68
N ALA A 352 0.24 4.35 -38.41
CA ALA A 352 -0.94 5.09 -37.96
C ALA A 352 -0.85 6.58 -38.33
N ALA A 353 0.35 7.17 -38.34
CA ALA A 353 0.53 8.56 -38.75
C ALA A 353 0.08 8.80 -40.21
N ARG A 354 0.23 7.81 -41.10
CA ARG A 354 -0.23 7.90 -42.50
C ARG A 354 -1.75 7.89 -42.60
N LEU A 355 -2.41 7.04 -41.80
CA LEU A 355 -3.86 7.00 -41.70
C LEU A 355 -4.40 8.36 -41.27
N PHE A 356 -3.87 8.91 -40.17
CA PHE A 356 -4.33 10.19 -39.64
C PHE A 356 -3.89 11.38 -40.49
N TYR A 357 -2.83 11.29 -41.31
CA TYR A 357 -2.47 12.35 -42.25
C TYR A 357 -3.60 12.63 -43.27
N GLY A 358 -4.23 11.59 -43.81
CA GLY A 358 -5.35 11.74 -44.73
C GLY A 358 -6.64 12.21 -44.05
N LEU A 359 -6.81 11.88 -42.77
CA LEU A 359 -8.06 12.10 -42.02
C LEU A 359 -8.01 13.32 -41.08
N ALA A 360 -6.85 13.94 -40.91
CA ALA A 360 -6.65 15.04 -39.97
C ALA A 360 -7.67 16.19 -40.12
N PRO A 361 -8.01 16.67 -41.34
CA PRO A 361 -8.99 17.74 -41.49
C PRO A 361 -10.40 17.37 -41.02
N GLU A 362 -10.77 16.09 -41.08
CA GLU A 362 -12.07 15.60 -40.64
C GLU A 362 -12.08 15.41 -39.12
N ILE A 363 -11.01 14.82 -38.58
CA ILE A 363 -10.78 14.67 -37.14
C ILE A 363 -10.82 16.03 -36.42
N GLU A 364 -10.14 17.05 -36.97
CA GLU A 364 -10.08 18.41 -36.42
C GLU A 364 -11.47 19.10 -36.31
N ARG A 365 -12.49 18.61 -37.01
CA ARG A 365 -13.87 19.15 -36.91
C ARG A 365 -14.68 18.53 -35.76
N HIS A 366 -14.18 17.43 -35.19
CA HIS A 366 -14.89 16.64 -34.19
C HIS A 366 -14.34 16.82 -32.77
N CYS A 367 -13.24 17.56 -32.60
CA CYS A 367 -12.68 17.84 -31.28
C CYS A 367 -11.95 19.18 -31.23
N ASP A 368 -11.87 19.74 -30.03
CA ASP A 368 -11.11 20.95 -29.70
C ASP A 368 -9.68 20.61 -29.24
N ARG A 369 -9.45 19.36 -28.80
CA ARG A 369 -8.17 18.86 -28.29
C ARG A 369 -7.94 17.41 -28.72
N LEU A 370 -6.67 17.06 -28.95
CA LEU A 370 -6.24 15.69 -29.25
C LEU A 370 -5.28 15.16 -28.20
N LEU A 371 -5.56 13.97 -27.70
CA LEU A 371 -4.71 13.19 -26.81
C LEU A 371 -4.26 11.93 -27.57
N VAL A 372 -2.98 11.61 -27.57
CA VAL A 372 -2.44 10.43 -28.27
C VAL A 372 -1.64 9.57 -27.31
N MET A 373 -1.97 8.29 -27.26
CA MET A 373 -1.32 7.29 -26.40
C MET A 373 -0.86 6.08 -27.22
N GLY A 374 0.39 5.67 -27.03
CA GLY A 374 1.03 4.54 -27.70
C GLY A 374 2.50 4.80 -27.97
N ASP A 375 3.23 3.76 -28.37
CA ASP A 375 4.69 3.83 -28.60
C ASP A 375 5.08 4.78 -29.75
N ALA A 376 4.19 4.95 -30.74
CA ALA A 376 4.35 5.87 -31.87
C ALA A 376 3.47 7.14 -31.73
N ALA A 377 3.04 7.49 -30.51
CA ALA A 377 2.17 8.65 -30.27
C ALA A 377 2.74 9.96 -30.81
N GLU A 378 4.05 10.19 -30.66
CA GLU A 378 4.74 11.37 -31.20
C GLU A 378 4.64 11.49 -32.72
N ALA A 379 4.77 10.38 -33.44
CA ALA A 379 4.69 10.37 -34.90
C ALA A 379 3.28 10.75 -35.40
N VAL A 380 2.25 10.25 -34.71
CA VAL A 380 0.85 10.60 -34.99
C VAL A 380 0.58 12.06 -34.59
N ALA A 381 1.03 12.49 -33.42
CA ALA A 381 0.86 13.85 -32.93
C ALA A 381 1.48 14.89 -33.88
N GLN A 382 2.62 14.57 -34.49
CA GLN A 382 3.30 15.48 -35.41
C GLN A 382 2.47 15.83 -36.66
N VAL A 383 1.56 14.95 -37.09
CA VAL A 383 0.61 15.22 -38.19
C VAL A 383 -0.27 16.43 -37.87
N PHE A 384 -0.81 16.47 -36.65
CA PHE A 384 -1.70 17.53 -36.18
C PHE A 384 -0.91 18.77 -35.72
N ALA A 385 0.22 18.57 -35.05
CA ALA A 385 1.08 19.66 -34.60
C ALA A 385 1.57 20.54 -35.75
N ARG A 386 1.92 19.95 -36.91
CA ARG A 386 2.31 20.70 -38.12
C ARG A 386 1.18 21.56 -38.69
N ARG A 387 -0.08 21.19 -38.45
CA ARG A 387 -1.26 21.93 -38.92
C ARG A 387 -1.65 23.06 -37.96
N GLY A 388 -1.34 22.90 -36.66
CA GLY A 388 -1.48 23.95 -35.64
C GLY A 388 -2.90 24.39 -35.35
N ARG A 389 -3.90 23.54 -35.62
CA ARG A 389 -5.33 23.88 -35.49
C ARG A 389 -5.94 23.55 -34.14
N LEU A 390 -5.38 22.58 -33.42
CA LEU A 390 -5.83 22.17 -32.09
C LEU A 390 -4.62 21.80 -31.21
N PRO A 391 -4.74 21.89 -29.87
CA PRO A 391 -3.72 21.42 -28.95
C PRO A 391 -3.62 19.89 -28.98
N VAL A 392 -2.39 19.37 -29.05
CA VAL A 392 -2.08 17.94 -29.06
C VAL A 392 -1.21 17.61 -27.86
N ALA A 393 -1.55 16.55 -27.12
CA ALA A 393 -0.74 16.05 -26.02
C ALA A 393 -0.42 14.55 -26.19
N THR A 394 0.77 14.15 -25.74
CA THR A 394 1.29 12.78 -25.80
C THR A 394 1.80 12.34 -24.43
N GLY A 395 2.03 11.04 -24.25
CA GLY A 395 2.72 10.50 -23.06
C GLY A 395 2.09 10.93 -21.73
N ALA A 396 2.92 11.43 -20.81
CA ALA A 396 2.49 11.85 -19.48
C ALA A 396 1.49 13.03 -19.49
N GLU A 397 1.66 13.96 -20.44
CA GLU A 397 0.72 15.09 -20.59
C GLU A 397 -0.66 14.62 -21.06
N ALA A 398 -0.72 13.62 -21.95
CA ALA A 398 -2.00 13.02 -22.35
C ALA A 398 -2.69 12.29 -21.19
N VAL A 399 -1.93 11.59 -20.34
CA VAL A 399 -2.47 10.95 -19.12
C VAL A 399 -3.02 12.00 -18.16
N GLN A 400 -2.29 13.08 -17.93
CA GLN A 400 -2.74 14.15 -17.03
C GLN A 400 -3.98 14.83 -17.58
N ALA A 401 -4.00 15.17 -18.87
CA ALA A 401 -5.16 15.73 -19.54
C ALA A 401 -6.41 14.84 -19.45
N LEU A 402 -6.23 13.53 -19.57
CA LEU A 402 -7.29 12.55 -19.41
C LEU A 402 -7.82 12.51 -17.97
N ARG A 403 -6.95 12.67 -16.96
CA ARG A 403 -7.37 12.79 -15.55
C ARG A 403 -8.09 14.11 -15.28
N ASP A 404 -7.62 15.22 -15.84
CA ASP A 404 -8.24 16.53 -15.67
C ASP A 404 -9.63 16.59 -16.33
N ALA A 405 -9.79 15.90 -17.47
CA ALA A 405 -11.08 15.73 -18.13
C ALA A 405 -12.06 14.85 -17.33
N ALA A 406 -11.57 14.02 -16.40
CA ALA A 406 -12.39 13.22 -15.49
C ALA A 406 -13.11 14.11 -14.48
N GLY A 407 -14.23 14.68 -14.91
CA GLY A 407 -14.95 15.65 -14.09
C GLY A 407 -15.73 16.70 -14.86
N GLN A 408 -15.32 16.98 -16.11
CA GLN A 408 -15.71 18.21 -16.81
C GLN A 408 -16.14 18.00 -18.27
N ASP A 409 -15.59 17.01 -18.98
CA ASP A 409 -15.78 16.84 -20.42
C ASP A 409 -16.14 15.40 -20.83
N GLY A 410 -16.83 15.24 -21.97
CA GLY A 410 -16.93 13.97 -22.70
C GLY A 410 -15.71 13.71 -23.57
N ILE A 411 -15.21 12.47 -23.59
CA ILE A 411 -14.02 12.08 -24.37
C ILE A 411 -14.41 11.14 -25.50
N LEU A 412 -14.08 11.47 -26.74
CA LEU A 412 -14.13 10.51 -27.84
C LEU A 412 -12.91 9.61 -27.76
N ALA A 413 -13.06 8.36 -27.32
CA ALA A 413 -11.94 7.41 -27.27
C ALA A 413 -11.96 6.47 -28.48
N VAL A 414 -10.82 6.38 -29.16
CA VAL A 414 -10.66 5.66 -30.41
C VAL A 414 -9.46 4.72 -30.32
N ASP A 415 -9.73 3.42 -30.39
CA ASP A 415 -8.72 2.40 -30.65
C ASP A 415 -8.29 2.49 -32.12
N VAL A 416 -7.01 2.80 -32.35
CA VAL A 416 -6.48 3.08 -33.70
C VAL A 416 -6.63 1.87 -34.63
N ALA A 417 -6.40 0.64 -34.14
CA ALA A 417 -6.50 -0.56 -34.95
C ALA A 417 -7.95 -0.86 -35.36
N ARG A 418 -8.88 -0.77 -34.41
CA ARG A 418 -10.32 -0.94 -34.69
C ARG A 418 -10.85 0.18 -35.59
N PHE A 419 -10.39 1.41 -35.40
CA PHE A 419 -10.75 2.55 -36.26
C PHE A 419 -10.30 2.32 -37.70
N ALA A 420 -9.05 1.89 -37.90
CA ALA A 420 -8.53 1.53 -39.22
C ALA A 420 -9.35 0.41 -39.87
N THR A 421 -9.74 -0.62 -39.10
CA THR A 421 -10.57 -1.72 -39.60
C THR A 421 -11.97 -1.26 -39.99
N ALA A 422 -12.60 -0.39 -39.19
CA ALA A 422 -13.92 0.15 -39.48
C ALA A 422 -13.93 0.98 -40.77
N LEU A 423 -12.91 1.83 -40.97
CA LEU A 423 -12.75 2.61 -42.20
C LEU A 423 -12.48 1.71 -43.42
N ALA A 424 -11.64 0.67 -43.25
CA ALA A 424 -11.41 -0.32 -44.29
C ALA A 424 -12.69 -1.10 -44.66
N ALA A 425 -13.61 -1.28 -43.70
CA ALA A 425 -14.93 -1.86 -43.90
C ALA A 425 -15.97 -0.87 -44.47
N GLY A 426 -15.58 0.37 -44.77
CA GLY A 426 -16.44 1.38 -45.42
C GLY A 426 -17.23 2.29 -44.46
N ALA A 427 -16.93 2.27 -43.16
CA ALA A 427 -17.52 3.23 -42.23
C ALA A 427 -17.03 4.66 -42.51
N THR A 428 -17.87 5.66 -42.26
CA THR A 428 -17.43 7.06 -42.26
C THR A 428 -16.61 7.38 -41.01
N VAL A 429 -15.82 8.47 -41.02
CA VAL A 429 -15.09 8.92 -39.83
C VAL A 429 -16.06 9.15 -38.66
N ALA A 430 -17.17 9.86 -38.91
CA ALA A 430 -18.19 10.09 -37.89
C ALA A 430 -18.76 8.78 -37.31
N GLN A 431 -18.95 7.73 -38.12
CA GLN A 431 -19.41 6.42 -37.64
C GLN A 431 -18.33 5.67 -36.86
N ALA A 432 -17.07 5.83 -37.25
CA ALA A 432 -15.94 5.19 -36.57
C ALA A 432 -15.57 5.90 -35.24
N LEU A 433 -16.04 7.14 -35.03
CA LEU A 433 -15.87 7.95 -33.81
C LEU A 433 -16.98 7.74 -32.75
N VAL A 434 -17.43 6.51 -32.51
CA VAL A 434 -18.54 6.23 -31.56
C VAL A 434 -18.28 4.96 -30.73
N PRO A 435 -18.72 4.89 -29.45
CA PRO A 435 -19.26 5.97 -28.61
C PRO A 435 -18.21 6.73 -27.80
N ALA A 436 -18.56 7.95 -27.39
CA ALA A 436 -17.80 8.76 -26.43
C ALA A 436 -17.86 8.14 -25.03
N LEU A 437 -16.76 8.26 -24.29
CA LEU A 437 -16.71 8.02 -22.85
C LEU A 437 -17.34 9.20 -22.12
N ARG A 438 -18.33 8.91 -21.29
CA ARG A 438 -18.92 9.89 -20.37
C ARG A 438 -18.01 10.06 -19.15
N GLN A 439 -18.23 11.13 -18.40
CA GLN A 439 -17.53 11.39 -17.14
C GLN A 439 -17.59 10.20 -16.18
N ALA A 440 -18.77 9.57 -16.05
CA ALA A 440 -18.94 8.41 -15.20
C ALA A 440 -18.18 7.16 -15.70
N ASP A 441 -18.06 6.98 -17.03
CA ASP A 441 -17.25 5.91 -17.62
C ASP A 441 -15.75 6.13 -17.31
N LEU A 442 -15.32 7.39 -17.30
CA LEU A 442 -13.95 7.77 -16.99
C LEU A 442 -13.62 7.64 -15.49
N ALA A 443 -14.55 8.00 -14.60
CA ALA A 443 -14.41 7.74 -13.16
C ALA A 443 -14.28 6.22 -12.90
N ARG A 444 -15.12 5.42 -13.55
CA ARG A 444 -15.03 3.95 -13.52
C ARG A 444 -13.69 3.45 -14.08
N LEU A 445 -13.21 4.01 -15.20
CA LEU A 445 -11.91 3.66 -15.78
C LEU A 445 -10.76 3.88 -14.81
N LEU A 446 -10.71 5.05 -14.16
CA LEU A 446 -9.65 5.39 -13.22
C LEU A 446 -9.67 4.47 -11.99
N ALA A 447 -10.86 4.16 -11.47
CA ALA A 447 -11.02 3.18 -10.41
C ALA A 447 -10.53 1.78 -10.84
N LEU A 448 -10.98 1.28 -12.00
CA LEU A 448 -10.55 0.00 -12.57
C LEU A 448 -9.04 -0.04 -12.82
N HIS A 449 -8.45 1.04 -13.30
CA HIS A 449 -7.00 1.12 -13.49
C HIS A 449 -6.26 0.99 -12.16
N GLY A 450 -6.75 1.64 -11.10
CA GLY A 450 -6.16 1.56 -9.77
C GLY A 450 -6.29 0.17 -9.14
N VAL A 451 -7.48 -0.43 -9.17
CA VAL A 451 -7.81 -1.65 -8.41
C VAL A 451 -7.78 -2.95 -9.23
N ALA A 452 -7.80 -2.86 -10.55
CA ALA A 452 -7.83 -4.00 -11.49
C ALA A 452 -6.92 -3.77 -12.72
N GLY A 453 -5.97 -2.83 -12.61
CA GLY A 453 -5.03 -2.49 -13.68
C GLY A 453 -4.14 -3.67 -14.05
N CYS A 454 -4.16 -4.03 -15.33
CA CYS A 454 -3.43 -5.16 -15.88
C CYS A 454 -2.09 -4.74 -16.55
N GLY A 455 -1.69 -3.47 -16.44
CA GLY A 455 -0.49 -2.95 -17.10
C GLY A 455 0.08 -1.75 -16.39
N ALA A 456 1.25 -1.29 -16.85
CA ALA A 456 1.98 -0.17 -16.26
C ALA A 456 1.31 1.20 -16.47
N GLY A 457 0.32 1.29 -17.36
CA GLY A 457 -0.33 2.56 -17.69
C GLY A 457 -1.81 2.43 -18.00
N LEU A 458 -2.48 3.59 -17.94
CA LEU A 458 -3.90 3.76 -18.23
C LEU A 458 -4.36 3.28 -19.61
N PRO A 459 -3.53 3.28 -20.69
CA PRO A 459 -3.96 2.79 -22.01
C PRO A 459 -4.47 1.35 -22.03
N ASP A 460 -3.83 0.41 -21.31
CA ASP A 460 -4.28 -0.99 -21.27
C ASP A 460 -5.65 -1.10 -20.62
N SER A 461 -5.86 -0.38 -19.51
CA SER A 461 -7.15 -0.33 -18.82
C SER A 461 -8.23 0.30 -19.73
N LEU A 462 -7.89 1.36 -20.46
CA LEU A 462 -8.82 1.99 -21.38
C LEU A 462 -9.18 1.08 -22.56
N ALA A 463 -8.22 0.40 -23.17
CA ALA A 463 -8.47 -0.55 -24.25
C ALA A 463 -9.39 -1.69 -23.78
N ARG A 464 -9.21 -2.19 -22.55
CA ARG A 464 -10.09 -3.19 -21.93
C ARG A 464 -11.50 -2.64 -21.71
N LEU A 465 -11.64 -1.41 -21.21
CA LEU A 465 -12.95 -0.78 -21.04
C LEU A 465 -13.68 -0.61 -22.38
N LEU A 466 -12.99 -0.13 -23.41
CA LEU A 466 -13.59 0.02 -24.74
C LEU A 466 -14.00 -1.32 -25.34
N ARG A 467 -13.22 -2.38 -25.10
CA ARG A 467 -13.59 -3.75 -25.50
C ARG A 467 -14.85 -4.20 -24.77
N LEU A 468 -14.94 -3.97 -23.47
CA LEU A 468 -16.11 -4.29 -22.65
C LEU A 468 -17.38 -3.58 -23.17
N MET A 469 -17.27 -2.27 -23.43
CA MET A 469 -18.38 -1.45 -23.95
C MET A 469 -18.81 -1.85 -25.36
N ARG A 470 -17.88 -2.37 -26.17
CA ARG A 470 -18.09 -2.69 -27.60
C ARG A 470 -18.06 -4.19 -27.89
N ALA A 471 -18.21 -5.04 -26.87
CA ALA A 471 -18.10 -6.49 -27.01
C ALA A 471 -19.26 -7.03 -27.85
N THR A 472 -18.93 -7.76 -28.93
CA THR A 472 -19.91 -8.46 -29.77
C THR A 472 -20.24 -9.85 -29.21
N PRO A 473 -21.38 -10.46 -29.58
CA PRO A 473 -21.71 -11.82 -29.17
C PRO A 473 -20.60 -12.81 -29.56
N GLY A 474 -20.07 -13.55 -28.59
CA GLY A 474 -18.97 -14.53 -28.79
C GLY A 474 -17.56 -13.99 -28.49
N GLU A 475 -17.38 -12.68 -28.29
CA GLU A 475 -16.11 -12.13 -27.81
C GLU A 475 -16.03 -12.22 -26.27
N LEU A 476 -14.88 -12.67 -25.74
CA LEU A 476 -14.60 -12.61 -24.30
C LEU A 476 -14.59 -11.14 -23.83
N PRO A 477 -15.47 -10.74 -22.89
CA PRO A 477 -15.53 -9.36 -22.40
C PRO A 477 -14.24 -8.91 -21.74
N PHE A 478 -13.56 -9.83 -21.06
CA PHE A 478 -12.23 -9.63 -20.48
C PHE A 478 -11.24 -10.62 -21.10
N PRO A 479 -10.23 -10.16 -21.85
CA PRO A 479 -9.19 -11.02 -22.39
C PRO A 479 -8.21 -11.42 -21.28
N PRO A 480 -7.69 -12.66 -21.27
CA PRO A 480 -6.65 -13.08 -20.33
C PRO A 480 -5.45 -12.12 -20.32
N VAL A 481 -4.83 -11.96 -19.16
CA VAL A 481 -3.65 -11.09 -19.04
C VAL A 481 -2.44 -11.71 -19.74
N PRO A 482 -1.61 -10.92 -20.45
CA PRO A 482 -0.47 -11.43 -21.22
C PRO A 482 0.77 -11.66 -20.35
N TYR A 483 0.61 -12.13 -19.11
CA TYR A 483 1.72 -12.41 -18.19
C TYR A 483 2.00 -13.90 -18.09
N ALA A 484 3.28 -14.25 -18.20
CA ALA A 484 3.76 -15.57 -17.79
C ALA A 484 3.77 -15.65 -16.26
N MET A 485 2.74 -16.28 -15.70
CA MET A 485 2.59 -16.48 -14.24
C MET A 485 3.39 -17.69 -13.75
N ALA A 486 3.51 -17.82 -12.43
CA ALA A 486 4.25 -18.87 -11.77
C ALA A 486 3.74 -20.28 -12.09
N SER A 487 2.43 -20.44 -12.32
CA SER A 487 1.77 -21.70 -12.71
C SER A 487 0.42 -21.44 -13.40
N PRO A 488 -0.14 -22.42 -14.13
CA PRO A 488 -1.48 -22.31 -14.72
C PRO A 488 -2.58 -22.01 -13.69
N ALA A 489 -2.54 -22.66 -12.52
CA ALA A 489 -3.53 -22.42 -11.46
C ALA A 489 -3.50 -20.98 -10.93
N VAL A 490 -2.32 -20.33 -10.91
CA VAL A 490 -2.20 -18.90 -10.57
C VAL A 490 -2.78 -18.04 -11.70
N THR A 491 -2.47 -18.38 -12.95
CA THR A 491 -3.05 -17.72 -14.13
C THR A 491 -4.59 -17.72 -14.08
N ASP A 492 -5.19 -18.88 -13.81
CA ASP A 492 -6.64 -19.03 -13.78
C ASP A 492 -7.26 -18.19 -12.65
N LEU A 493 -6.74 -18.31 -11.42
CA LEU A 493 -7.22 -17.52 -10.28
C LEU A 493 -7.13 -16.01 -10.50
N VAL A 494 -6.02 -15.54 -11.06
CA VAL A 494 -5.81 -14.11 -11.30
C VAL A 494 -6.70 -13.62 -12.44
N ASN A 495 -6.84 -14.38 -13.53
CA ASN A 495 -7.75 -14.01 -14.61
C ASN A 495 -9.20 -13.98 -14.14
N ASP A 496 -9.66 -14.98 -13.39
CA ASP A 496 -11.02 -15.01 -12.83
C ASP A 496 -11.28 -13.81 -11.93
N HIS A 497 -10.34 -13.51 -11.02
CA HIS A 497 -10.42 -12.35 -10.14
C HIS A 497 -10.53 -11.03 -10.93
N LEU A 498 -9.63 -10.81 -11.89
CA LEU A 498 -9.63 -9.58 -12.69
C LEU A 498 -10.90 -9.48 -13.52
N ALA A 499 -11.34 -10.57 -14.14
CA ALA A 499 -12.55 -10.58 -14.95
C ALA A 499 -13.80 -10.24 -14.11
N LYS A 500 -13.88 -10.74 -12.86
CA LYS A 500 -14.93 -10.31 -11.91
C LYS A 500 -14.87 -8.81 -11.60
N LEU A 501 -13.69 -8.26 -11.29
CA LEU A 501 -13.56 -6.82 -11.00
C LEU A 501 -13.93 -5.97 -12.23
N TRP A 502 -13.50 -6.36 -13.42
CA TRP A 502 -13.79 -5.64 -14.67
C TRP A 502 -15.27 -5.67 -15.06
N THR A 503 -15.99 -6.72 -14.69
CA THR A 503 -17.43 -6.88 -14.96
C THR A 503 -18.34 -6.53 -13.79
N ALA A 504 -17.76 -6.03 -12.68
CA ALA A 504 -18.51 -5.57 -11.51
C ALA A 504 -19.57 -4.53 -11.92
N GLY A 505 -20.81 -4.79 -11.52
CA GLY A 505 -21.99 -3.95 -11.80
C GLY A 505 -22.44 -3.90 -13.25
N ASP A 506 -21.86 -4.70 -14.15
CA ASP A 506 -22.26 -4.81 -15.57
C ASP A 506 -22.85 -6.19 -15.87
N ALA A 507 -24.15 -6.34 -15.65
CA ALA A 507 -24.86 -7.61 -15.81
C ALA A 507 -24.75 -8.19 -17.23
N ALA A 508 -24.70 -7.33 -18.25
CA ALA A 508 -24.56 -7.76 -19.64
C ALA A 508 -23.13 -8.28 -19.93
N ALA A 509 -22.09 -7.62 -19.41
CA ALA A 509 -20.73 -8.13 -19.47
C ALA A 509 -20.57 -9.44 -18.71
N ARG A 510 -21.14 -9.55 -17.51
CA ARG A 510 -21.08 -10.76 -16.69
C ARG A 510 -21.76 -11.96 -17.36
N ALA A 511 -22.97 -11.78 -17.90
CA ALA A 511 -23.67 -12.84 -18.63
C ALA A 511 -22.89 -13.34 -19.86
N ARG A 512 -22.19 -12.45 -20.56
CA ARG A 512 -21.32 -12.81 -21.71
C ARG A 512 -20.09 -13.63 -21.27
N MET A 513 -19.51 -13.31 -20.11
CA MET A 513 -18.42 -14.10 -19.55
C MET A 513 -18.87 -15.51 -19.16
N GLU A 514 -19.98 -15.63 -18.44
CA GLU A 514 -20.51 -16.91 -17.96
C GLU A 514 -20.92 -17.81 -19.14
N GLY A 515 -21.49 -17.24 -20.21
CA GLY A 515 -21.86 -17.98 -21.42
C GLY A 515 -20.67 -18.48 -22.26
N ALA A 516 -19.54 -17.78 -22.26
CA ALA A 516 -18.33 -18.20 -22.99
C ALA A 516 -17.56 -19.33 -22.30
N SER A 517 -17.79 -19.56 -21.00
CA SER A 517 -17.14 -20.63 -20.24
C SER A 517 -17.82 -22.00 -20.40
N HIS A 518 -18.98 -22.04 -21.08
CA HIS A 518 -19.80 -23.23 -21.32
C HIS A 518 -19.90 -23.65 -22.80
N ALA A 519 -19.25 -22.91 -23.70
CA ALA A 519 -19.09 -23.22 -25.12
C ALA A 519 -17.67 -23.69 -25.39
#